data_AF-A0A6S6T9T9-F1
#
_entry.id   AF-A0A6S6T9T9-F1
#
_cell.length_a   1.000
_cell.length_b   1.000
_cell.length_c   1.000
_cell.angle_alpha   90.00
_cell.angle_beta   90.00
_cell.angle_gamma   90.00
#
_symmetry.space_group_name_H-M   'P 1'
#
loop_
_entity.id
_entity.type
_entity.pdbx_description
1 polymer ?
#
loop_
_entity_poly.entity_id
_entity_poly.type
_entity_poly.pdbx_seq_one_letter_code
_entity_poly.pdbx_strand_id
1 'polypeptide(L)' 'MSEQGNSEIKVLKEKIAKLLAEYRLKHDELDIAVEEWDIGEIQVALDQYTKEINKLKKQVHQLEVA' A
#
# COMPACT_ATOMS: atom_id res chain seq x y z
N MET A 1 20.26 -13.56 -7.60
CA MET A 1 19.42 -12.42 -8.03
C MET A 1 19.85 -11.92 -9.42
N SER A 2 18.95 -11.99 -10.40
CA SER A 2 19.15 -11.46 -11.75
C SER A 2 18.92 -9.95 -11.79
N GLU A 3 19.50 -9.26 -12.78
CA GLU A 3 19.27 -7.81 -13.01
C GLU A 3 17.78 -7.48 -13.17
N GLN A 4 17.03 -8.40 -13.77
CA GLN A 4 15.57 -8.33 -13.93
C GLN A 4 14.83 -8.41 -12.58
N GLY A 5 15.23 -9.32 -11.68
CA GLY A 5 14.64 -9.42 -10.35
C GLY A 5 14.88 -8.17 -9.50
N ASN A 6 16.07 -7.57 -9.60
CA ASN A 6 16.38 -6.30 -8.92
C ASN A 6 15.53 -5.13 -9.44
N SER A 7 15.30 -5.07 -10.75
CA SER A 7 14.44 -4.04 -11.36
C SER A 7 12.98 -4.18 -10.88
N GLU A 8 12.47 -5.41 -10.82
CA GLU A 8 11.12 -5.69 -10.35
C GLU A 8 10.93 -5.35 -8.86
N ILE A 9 11.90 -5.72 -8.01
CA ILE A 9 11.92 -5.33 -6.59
C ILE A 9 11.86 -3.81 -6.44
N LYS A 10 12.62 -3.06 -7.25
CA LYS A 10 12.61 -1.58 -7.22
C LYS A 10 11.23 -1.03 -7.54
N VAL A 11 10.60 -1.51 -8.62
CA VAL A 11 9.25 -1.08 -9.03
C VAL A 11 8.22 -1.38 -7.93
N LEU A 12 8.28 -2.57 -7.33
CA LEU A 12 7.38 -2.94 -6.24
C LEU A 12 7.58 -2.06 -5.00
N LYS A 13 8.83 -1.74 -4.63
CA LYS A 13 9.14 -0.82 -3.52
C LYS A 13 8.62 0.60 -3.79
N GLU A 14 8.77 1.10 -5.02
CA GLU A 14 8.20 2.39 -5.43
C GLU A 14 6.66 2.39 -5.36
N LYS A 15 6.02 1.30 -5.79
CA LYS A 15 4.56 1.15 -5.68
C LYS A 15 4.10 1.11 -4.23
N ILE A 16 4.80 0.38 -3.35
CA ILE A 16 4.53 0.36 -1.91
C ILE A 16 4.65 1.78 -1.32
N ALA A 17 5.68 2.52 -1.68
CA ALA A 17 5.88 3.89 -1.19
C ALA A 17 4.73 4.83 -1.60
N LYS A 18 4.24 4.72 -2.84
CA LYS A 18 3.08 5.47 -3.33
C LYS A 18 1.81 5.11 -2.55
N LEU A 19 1.50 3.83 -2.41
CA LEU A 19 0.31 3.39 -1.65
C LEU A 19 0.38 3.80 -0.18
N LEU A 20 1.57 3.82 0.44
CA LEU A 20 1.74 4.32 1.80
C LEU A 20 1.50 5.83 1.90
N ALA A 21 1.83 6.61 0.87
CA ALA A 21 1.52 8.03 0.83
C ALA A 21 0.00 8.25 0.69
N GLU A 22 -0.66 7.53 -0.21
CA GLU A 22 -2.11 7.58 -0.38
C GLU A 22 -2.85 7.14 0.89
N TYR A 23 -2.40 6.07 1.55
CA TYR A 23 -2.94 5.61 2.83
C TYR A 23 -2.89 6.71 3.89
N ARG A 24 -1.77 7.42 4.02
CA ARG A 24 -1.65 8.52 4.99
C ARG A 24 -2.64 9.64 4.69
N LEU A 25 -2.74 10.07 3.44
CA LEU A 25 -3.70 11.10 3.04
C LEU A 25 -5.15 10.68 3.33
N LYS A 26 -5.48 9.41 3.08
CA LYS A 26 -6.81 8.85 3.33
C LYS A 26 -7.08 8.68 4.83
N HIS A 27 -6.04 8.46 5.64
CA HIS A 27 -6.16 8.45 7.09
C HIS A 27 -6.37 9.86 7.64
N ASP A 28 -5.66 10.86 7.12
CA ASP A 28 -5.87 12.26 7.48
C ASP A 28 -7.31 12.70 7.13
N GLU A 29 -7.87 12.19 6.02
CA GLU A 29 -9.28 12.38 5.64
C GLU A 29 -10.24 11.73 6.67
N LEU A 30 -9.91 10.54 7.19
CA LEU A 30 -10.69 9.88 8.24
C LEU A 30 -10.73 10.72 9.51
N ASP A 31 -9.60 11.31 9.90
CA ASP A 31 -9.46 12.07 11.15
C ASP A 31 -10.33 13.34 11.17
N ILE A 32 -10.70 13.86 9.99
CA ILE A 32 -11.56 15.04 9.83
C ILE A 32 -13.00 14.70 9.40
N ALA A 33 -13.28 13.43 9.10
CA ALA A 33 -14.61 12.99 8.66
C ALA A 33 -15.60 13.03 9.85
N VAL A 34 -16.78 13.60 9.59
CA VAL A 34 -17.85 13.74 10.61
C VAL A 34 -19.09 12.90 10.28
N GLU A 35 -19.26 12.51 9.02
CA GLU A 35 -20.39 11.69 8.58
C GLU A 35 -20.06 10.20 8.66
N GLU A 36 -20.94 9.42 9.28
CA GLU A 36 -20.73 7.98 9.50
C GLU A 36 -20.57 7.19 8.19
N TRP A 37 -21.26 7.60 7.13
CA TRP A 37 -21.13 6.98 5.82
C TRP A 37 -19.74 7.22 5.22
N ASP A 38 -19.26 8.47 5.22
CA ASP A 38 -17.92 8.81 4.75
C ASP A 38 -16.84 8.05 5.53
N ILE A 39 -16.97 7.99 6.87
CA ILE A 39 -16.09 7.21 7.74
C ILE A 39 -16.03 5.75 7.29
N GLY A 40 -17.19 5.14 7.01
CA GLY A 40 -17.27 3.76 6.54
C GLY A 40 -16.55 3.54 5.20
N GLU A 41 -16.75 4.42 4.23
CA GLU A 41 -16.09 4.34 2.92
C GLU A 41 -14.57 4.54 3.02
N ILE A 42 -14.14 5.50 3.85
CA ILE A 42 -12.73 5.78 4.11
C ILE A 42 -12.06 4.57 4.79
N GLN A 43 -12.71 3.96 5.79
CA GLN A 43 -12.19 2.76 6.44
C GLN A 43 -12.05 1.57 5.48
N VAL A 44 -13.02 1.38 4.58
CA VAL A 44 -12.92 0.34 3.53
C VAL A 44 -11.73 0.60 2.60
N ALA A 45 -11.52 1.85 2.19
CA ALA A 45 -10.36 2.22 1.37
C ALA A 45 -9.03 1.96 2.10
N LEU A 46 -8.92 2.31 3.39
CA LEU A 46 -7.74 2.07 4.21
C LEU A 46 -7.42 0.56 4.37
N ASP A 47 -8.45 -0.28 4.53
CA ASP A 47 -8.29 -1.73 4.56
C ASP A 47 -7.77 -2.28 3.22
N GLN A 48 -8.30 -1.79 2.09
CA GLN A 48 -7.84 -2.17 0.75
C GLN A 48 -6.37 -1.79 0.54
N TYR A 49 -5.98 -0.57 0.91
CA TYR A 49 -4.58 -0.14 0.87
C TYR A 49 -3.67 -1.06 1.69
N THR A 50 -4.09 -1.39 2.91
CA THR A 50 -3.33 -2.27 3.81
C THR A 50 -3.13 -3.66 3.19
N LYS A 51 -4.18 -4.23 2.60
CA LYS A 51 -4.13 -5.53 1.90
C LYS A 51 -3.17 -5.50 0.72
N GLU A 52 -3.25 -4.48 -0.14
CA GLU A 52 -2.38 -4.37 -1.32
C GLU A 52 -0.92 -4.14 -0.92
N ILE A 53 -0.63 -3.27 0.06
CA ILE A 53 0.72 -3.05 0.58
C ILE A 53 1.32 -4.37 1.11
N ASN A 54 0.56 -5.13 1.89
CA ASN A 54 1.03 -6.40 2.44
C ASN A 54 1.27 -7.44 1.35
N LYS A 55 0.44 -7.48 0.31
CA LYS A 55 0.65 -8.34 -0.86
C LYS A 55 1.95 -7.98 -1.59
N LEU A 56 2.19 -6.70 -1.86
CA LEU A 56 3.41 -6.25 -2.53
C LEU A 56 4.66 -6.51 -1.68
N LYS A 57 4.59 -6.30 -0.36
CA LYS A 57 5.70 -6.64 0.56
C LYS A 57 6.05 -8.13 0.51
N LYS A 58 5.05 -9.01 0.44
CA LYS A 58 5.28 -10.46 0.27
C LYS A 58 5.95 -10.77 -1.07
N GLN A 59 5.54 -10.13 -2.15
CA GLN A 59 6.18 -10.29 -3.46
C GLN A 59 7.64 -9.83 -3.45
N VAL A 60 7.93 -8.68 -2.84
CA VAL A 60 9.31 -8.19 -2.66
C VAL A 60 10.13 -9.22 -1.89
N HIS A 61 9.62 -9.72 -0.77
CA HIS A 61 10.33 -10.72 0.03
C HIS A 61 10.59 -12.02 -0.74
N GLN A 62 9.61 -12.49 -1.53
CA GLN A 62 9.79 -13.67 -2.39
C GLN A 62 10.89 -13.46 -3.43
N LEU A 63 10.95 -12.29 -4.06
CA LEU A 63 11.98 -11.96 -5.05
C LEU A 63 13.37 -11.74 -4.43
N GLU A 64 13.44 -11.23 -3.20
CA GLU A 64 14.70 -11.04 -2.47
C GLU A 64 15.30 -12.36 -1.97
N VAL A 65 14.48 -13.39 -1.78
CA VAL A 65 14.91 -14.74 -1.32
C VAL A 65 15.09 -15.73 -2.49
N ALA A 66 14.58 -15.40 -3.69
CA ALA A 66 14.72 -16.20 -4.92
C ALA A 66 16.07 -15.99 -5.64
#